data_AF-A0A957HEE7-F1
#
_entry.id   AF-A0A957HEE7-F1
#
_cell.length_a   1.000
_cell.length_b   1.000
_cell.length_c   1.000
_cell.angle_alpha   90.00
_cell.angle_beta   90.00
_cell.angle_gamma   90.00
#
_symmetry.space_group_name_H-M   'P 1'
#
loop_
_entity.id
_entity.type
_entity.pdbx_description
1 polymer ?
#
loop_
_entity_poly.entity_id
_entity_poly.type
_entity_poly.pdbx_seq_one_letter_code
_entity_poly.pdbx_strand_id
1 'polypeptide(L)'
;MVEQNHGVEAEENWDVLEILNIFAHDLKNPLGAIRSFIDLIDNAGELNERQAHFANRAMMNVDRIQQMVNELLDYARLDYSDETGFDICDLMPIIDYGVSMVQDSASRRSIQIALHNAAASTSIWAHPRLLQ
;
A
#
# COMPACT_ATOMS: atom_id res chain seq x y z
N MET A 1 3.06 57.47 8.78
CA MET A 1 1.92 56.82 9.45
C MET A 1 1.64 55.55 8.67
N VAL A 2 2.19 54.45 9.17
CA VAL A 2 2.17 53.10 8.59
C VAL A 2 1.18 52.27 9.42
N GLU A 3 0.52 51.31 8.75
CA GLU A 3 -0.31 50.22 9.30
C GLU A 3 -1.63 50.66 9.96
N GLN A 4 -2.78 50.01 9.73
CA GLN A 4 -3.00 48.57 9.82
C GLN A 4 -4.14 48.14 8.87
N ASN A 5 -3.89 47.15 8.04
CA ASN A 5 -4.94 46.28 7.51
C ASN A 5 -4.51 44.85 7.91
N HIS A 6 -4.95 44.41 9.09
CA HIS A 6 -4.74 43.03 9.55
C HIS A 6 -5.67 42.11 8.75
N GLY A 7 -5.30 41.83 7.51
CA GLY A 7 -5.57 40.54 6.91
C GLY A 7 -4.40 39.63 7.26
N VAL A 8 -4.68 38.53 7.95
CA VAL A 8 -4.24 37.16 7.65
C VAL A 8 -5.01 36.29 8.64
N GLU A 9 -6.22 35.86 8.27
CA GLU A 9 -6.69 34.57 8.76
C GLU A 9 -5.67 33.57 8.24
N ALA A 10 -4.85 33.03 9.15
CA ALA A 10 -3.94 31.96 8.81
C ALA A 10 -4.81 30.75 8.47
N GLU A 11 -5.09 30.59 7.17
CA GLU A 11 -5.54 29.33 6.60
C GLU A 11 -4.56 28.27 7.13
N GLU A 12 -5.05 27.41 8.01
CA GLU A 12 -4.40 26.16 8.39
C GLU A 12 -4.26 25.31 7.11
N ASN A 13 -3.22 25.59 6.34
CA ASN A 13 -2.86 24.86 5.15
C ASN A 13 -2.21 23.55 5.59
N TRP A 14 -3.04 22.65 6.14
CA TRP A 14 -2.66 21.28 6.37
C TRP A 14 -2.35 20.65 5.03
N ASP A 15 -1.17 20.05 4.91
CA ASP A 15 -0.89 19.21 3.77
C ASP A 15 -1.87 18.03 3.81
N VAL A 16 -2.82 18.00 2.87
CA VAL A 16 -3.88 16.97 2.79
C VAL A 16 -3.25 15.58 2.77
N LEU A 17 -2.05 15.47 2.20
CA LEU A 17 -1.26 14.24 2.19
C LEU A 17 -0.81 13.81 3.60
N GLU A 18 -0.41 14.75 4.44
CA GLU A 18 0.02 14.48 5.83
C GLU A 18 -1.16 13.94 6.66
N ILE A 19 -2.32 14.59 6.54
CA ILE A 19 -3.56 14.15 7.22
C ILE A 19 -3.97 12.74 6.77
N LEU A 20 -3.98 12.48 5.47
CA LEU A 20 -4.36 11.16 4.94
C LEU A 20 -3.37 10.09 5.37
N ASN A 21 -2.07 10.40 5.44
CA ASN A 21 -1.05 9.45 5.89
C ASN A 21 -1.21 9.11 7.38
N ILE A 22 -1.52 10.09 8.22
CA ILE A 22 -1.83 9.88 9.64
C ILE A 22 -3.06 8.96 9.78
N PHE A 23 -4.18 9.30 9.13
CA PHE A 23 -5.39 8.49 9.21
C PHE A 23 -5.19 7.07 8.69
N ALA A 24 -4.45 6.90 7.59
CA ALA A 24 -4.17 5.58 7.06
C ALA A 24 -3.29 4.75 8.00
N HIS A 25 -2.30 5.36 8.65
CA HIS A 25 -1.49 4.70 9.68
C HIS A 25 -2.37 4.26 10.87
N ASP A 26 -3.23 5.15 11.35
CA ASP A 26 -4.12 4.87 12.47
C ASP A 26 -5.18 3.81 12.13
N LEU A 27 -5.58 3.68 10.87
CA LEU A 27 -6.48 2.62 10.39
C LEU A 27 -5.78 1.25 10.24
N LYS A 28 -4.48 1.22 9.95
CA LYS A 28 -3.73 -0.06 9.86
C LYS A 28 -3.74 -0.83 11.18
N ASN A 29 -3.68 -0.13 12.32
CA ASN A 29 -3.72 -0.76 13.64
C ASN A 29 -5.00 -1.55 13.93
N PRO A 30 -6.21 -0.96 13.85
CA PRO A 30 -7.45 -1.69 14.06
C PRO A 30 -7.69 -2.76 12.99
N LEU A 31 -7.29 -2.54 11.73
CA LEU A 31 -7.36 -3.59 10.69
C LEU A 31 -6.46 -4.78 11.02
N GLY A 32 -5.23 -4.52 11.49
CA GLY A 32 -4.29 -5.55 11.94
C GLY A 32 -4.82 -6.32 13.14
N ALA A 33 -5.46 -5.64 14.09
CA ALA A 33 -6.12 -6.30 15.23
C ALA A 33 -7.28 -7.20 14.79
N ILE A 34 -8.15 -6.72 13.88
CA ILE A 34 -9.27 -7.53 13.35
C ILE A 34 -8.73 -8.77 12.60
N ARG A 35 -7.72 -8.60 11.74
CA ARG A 35 -7.05 -9.73 11.07
C ARG A 35 -6.55 -10.74 12.10
N SER A 36 -5.80 -10.27 13.09
CA SER A 36 -5.23 -11.12 14.14
C SER A 36 -6.31 -11.89 14.91
N PHE A 37 -7.46 -11.27 15.21
CA PHE A 37 -8.56 -11.97 15.85
C PHE A 37 -9.21 -13.02 14.96
N ILE A 38 -9.36 -12.76 13.66
CA ILE A 38 -9.86 -13.77 12.72
C ILE A 38 -8.88 -14.94 12.62
N ASP A 39 -7.58 -14.66 12.53
CA ASP A 39 -6.54 -15.68 12.51
C ASP A 39 -6.53 -16.49 13.81
N LEU A 40 -6.69 -15.84 14.98
CA LEU A 40 -6.81 -16.53 16.26
C LEU A 40 -8.05 -17.42 16.33
N ILE A 41 -9.18 -16.98 15.79
CA ILE A 41 -10.41 -17.80 15.71
C ILE A 41 -10.17 -19.03 14.84
N ASP A 42 -9.51 -18.88 13.70
CA ASP A 42 -9.19 -19.97 12.78
C ASP A 42 -8.19 -20.97 13.39
N ASN A 43 -7.31 -20.49 14.27
CA ASN A 43 -6.32 -21.31 14.99
C ASN A 43 -6.80 -21.83 16.37
N ALA A 44 -7.94 -21.38 16.90
CA ALA A 44 -8.43 -21.77 18.23
C ALA A 44 -9.03 -23.19 18.27
N GLY A 45 -9.30 -23.79 17.11
CA GLY A 45 -9.85 -25.14 16.97
C GLY A 45 -10.58 -25.31 15.65
N GLU A 46 -11.14 -26.50 15.41
CA GLU A 46 -11.93 -26.74 14.21
C GLU A 46 -13.20 -25.87 14.20
N LEU A 47 -13.32 -25.05 13.16
CA LEU A 47 -14.52 -24.28 12.88
C LEU A 47 -15.55 -25.17 12.16
N ASN A 48 -16.82 -25.04 12.53
CA ASN A 48 -17.89 -25.59 11.70
C ASN A 48 -18.02 -24.79 10.39
N GLU A 49 -18.72 -25.36 9.40
CA GLU A 49 -18.87 -24.74 8.07
C GLU A 49 -19.39 -23.29 8.12
N ARG A 50 -20.32 -23.00 9.03
CA ARG A 50 -20.91 -21.66 9.16
C ARG A 50 -19.91 -20.66 9.77
N GLN A 51 -19.14 -21.09 10.76
CA GLN A 51 -18.08 -20.29 11.38
C GLN A 51 -16.96 -20.00 10.38
N ALA A 52 -16.49 -21.03 9.65
CA ALA A 52 -15.48 -20.89 8.61
C ALA A 52 -15.96 -19.93 7.50
N HIS A 53 -17.22 -20.03 7.07
CA HIS A 53 -17.81 -19.10 6.10
C HIS A 53 -17.75 -17.65 6.58
N PHE A 54 -18.15 -17.38 7.83
CA PHE A 54 -18.12 -16.02 8.38
C PHE A 54 -16.71 -15.48 8.62
N ALA A 55 -15.78 -16.32 9.11
CA ALA A 55 -14.38 -15.95 9.28
C ALA A 55 -13.73 -15.56 7.94
N ASN A 56 -13.97 -16.36 6.90
CA ASN A 56 -13.48 -16.08 5.55
C ASN A 56 -14.08 -14.77 5.00
N ARG A 57 -15.39 -14.57 5.16
CA ARG A 57 -16.07 -13.31 4.76
C ARG A 57 -15.50 -12.10 5.51
N ALA A 58 -15.21 -12.23 6.80
CA ALA A 58 -14.60 -11.15 7.58
C ALA A 58 -13.19 -10.83 7.07
N MET A 59 -12.36 -11.84 6.80
CA MET A 59 -11.01 -11.67 6.26
C MET A 59 -11.03 -10.96 4.90
N MET A 60 -11.92 -11.38 3.99
CA MET A 60 -12.09 -10.72 2.69
C MET A 60 -12.47 -9.23 2.81
N ASN A 61 -13.25 -8.86 3.83
CA ASN A 61 -13.60 -7.45 4.05
C ASN A 61 -12.43 -6.66 4.63
N VAL A 62 -11.64 -7.24 5.53
CA VAL A 62 -10.41 -6.61 6.04
C VAL A 62 -9.44 -6.36 4.89
N ASP A 63 -9.21 -7.34 4.03
CA ASP A 63 -8.36 -7.21 2.84
C ASP A 63 -8.87 -6.09 1.91
N ARG A 64 -10.19 -6.05 1.67
CA ARG A 64 -10.81 -5.00 0.86
C ARG A 64 -10.60 -3.60 1.45
N ILE A 65 -10.79 -3.43 2.76
CA ILE A 65 -10.61 -2.11 3.39
C ILE A 65 -9.14 -1.70 3.33
N GLN A 66 -8.21 -2.63 3.58
CA GLN A 66 -6.79 -2.36 3.46
C GLN A 66 -6.41 -1.89 2.06
N GLN A 67 -6.97 -2.52 1.03
CA GLN A 67 -6.79 -2.12 -0.36
C GLN A 67 -7.34 -0.71 -0.63
N MET A 68 -8.55 -0.40 -0.17
CA MET A 68 -9.14 0.94 -0.33
C MET A 68 -8.31 2.03 0.36
N VAL A 69 -7.73 1.75 1.53
CA VAL A 69 -6.84 2.68 2.23
C VAL A 69 -5.56 2.93 1.42
N ASN A 70 -4.99 1.88 0.82
CA ASN A 70 -3.81 2.02 -0.03
C ASN A 70 -4.13 2.83 -1.29
N GLU A 71 -5.24 2.53 -1.97
CA GLU A 71 -5.69 3.25 -3.18
C GLU A 71 -5.93 4.74 -2.90
N LEU A 72 -6.51 5.08 -1.75
CA LEU A 72 -6.70 6.47 -1.34
C LEU A 72 -5.37 7.21 -1.12
N LEU A 73 -4.40 6.54 -0.49
CA LEU A 73 -3.05 7.11 -0.30
C LEU A 73 -2.32 7.29 -1.63
N ASP A 74 -2.41 6.32 -2.53
CA ASP A 74 -1.79 6.39 -3.85
C ASP A 74 -2.40 7.52 -4.68
N TYR A 75 -3.72 7.67 -4.65
CA TYR A 75 -4.43 8.79 -5.28
C TYR A 75 -3.95 10.15 -4.75
N ALA A 76 -3.90 10.31 -3.42
CA ALA A 76 -3.48 11.57 -2.81
C ALA A 76 -2.02 11.94 -3.14
N ARG A 77 -1.15 10.94 -3.37
CA ARG A 77 0.24 11.17 -3.77
C ARG A 77 0.38 11.58 -5.23
N LEU A 78 -0.48 11.07 -6.12
CA LEU A 78 -0.47 11.44 -7.54
C LEU A 78 -0.84 12.91 -7.72
N ASP A 79 -1.85 13.40 -7.01
CA ASP A 79 -2.27 14.81 -7.04
C ASP A 79 -1.22 15.77 -6.45
N TYR A 80 -0.31 15.26 -5.62
CA TYR A 80 0.81 16.00 -5.02
C TYR A 80 2.16 15.80 -5.74
N SER A 81 2.20 15.06 -6.84
CA SER A 81 3.43 14.86 -7.61
C SER A 81 3.77 16.10 -8.44
N ASP A 82 4.40 17.09 -7.81
CA ASP A 82 5.23 18.05 -8.53
C ASP A 82 6.26 17.28 -9.38
N GLU A 83 6.66 17.82 -10.55
CA GLU A 83 7.66 17.20 -11.45
C GLU A 83 9.04 16.94 -10.80
N THR A 84 9.22 17.36 -9.54
CA THR A 84 10.40 17.12 -8.72
C THR A 84 10.36 15.72 -8.07
N GLY A 85 11.24 14.82 -8.49
CA GLY A 85 11.43 13.51 -7.82
C GLY A 85 11.71 12.33 -8.75
N PHE A 86 11.73 12.54 -10.06
CA PHE A 86 12.19 11.54 -11.00
C PHE A 86 13.70 11.31 -10.86
N ASP A 87 14.12 10.05 -10.95
CA ASP A 87 15.51 9.64 -11.00
C ASP A 87 15.70 8.45 -11.96
N ILE A 88 16.94 8.13 -12.32
CA ILE A 88 17.28 6.90 -13.04
C ILE A 88 17.10 5.73 -12.07
N CYS A 89 16.07 4.93 -12.31
CA CYS A 89 15.69 3.80 -11.48
C CYS A 89 16.07 2.48 -12.16
N ASP A 90 16.89 1.65 -11.52
CA ASP A 90 17.10 0.26 -11.95
C ASP A 90 15.87 -0.59 -11.59
N LEU A 91 15.22 -1.17 -12.59
CA LEU A 91 14.06 -2.03 -12.39
C LEU A 91 14.42 -3.42 -11.85
N MET A 92 15.69 -3.84 -11.93
CA MET A 92 16.03 -5.21 -11.61
C MET A 92 15.73 -5.59 -10.15
N PRO A 93 16.11 -4.78 -9.14
CA PRO A 93 15.77 -5.03 -7.74
C PRO A 93 14.26 -5.09 -7.46
N ILE A 94 13.47 -4.30 -8.20
CA ILE A 94 12.02 -4.22 -8.05
C ILE A 94 11.35 -5.48 -8.59
N ILE A 95 11.79 -5.91 -9.78
CA ILE A 95 11.33 -7.14 -10.41
C ILE A 95 11.70 -8.35 -9.53
N ASP A 96 12.93 -8.41 -9.01
CA ASP A 96 13.37 -9.48 -8.11
C ASP A 96 12.51 -9.53 -6.84
N TYR A 97 12.21 -8.37 -6.25
CA TYR A 97 11.30 -8.27 -5.12
C TYR A 97 9.90 -8.80 -5.46
N GLY A 98 9.31 -8.38 -6.58
CA GLY A 98 7.99 -8.85 -7.02
C GLY A 98 7.95 -10.36 -7.28
N VAL A 99 8.99 -10.92 -7.91
CA VAL A 99 9.14 -12.37 -8.10
C VAL A 99 9.21 -13.08 -6.76
N SER A 100 9.99 -12.57 -5.80
CA SER A 100 10.13 -13.19 -4.48
C SER A 100 8.80 -13.33 -3.72
N MET A 101 7.90 -12.35 -3.86
CA MET A 101 6.58 -12.38 -3.22
C MET A 101 5.69 -13.52 -3.71
N VAL A 102 5.82 -13.92 -4.97
CA VAL A 102 4.98 -14.97 -5.59
C VAL A 102 5.68 -16.32 -5.72
N GLN A 103 7.00 -16.35 -5.50
CA GLN A 103 7.84 -17.53 -5.70
C GLN A 103 7.38 -18.73 -4.87
N ASP A 104 7.01 -18.50 -3.61
CA ASP A 104 6.62 -19.57 -2.68
C ASP A 104 5.28 -20.21 -3.12
N SER A 105 4.32 -19.37 -3.52
CA SER A 105 3.02 -19.79 -4.04
C SER A 105 3.15 -20.53 -5.39
N ALA A 106 4.01 -20.06 -6.28
CA ALA A 106 4.27 -20.70 -7.56
C ALA A 106 4.93 -22.07 -7.39
N SER A 107 5.92 -22.17 -6.49
CA SER A 107 6.66 -23.41 -6.22
C SER A 107 5.75 -24.51 -5.67
N ARG A 108 4.81 -24.17 -4.76
CA ARG A 108 3.81 -25.12 -4.24
C ARG A 108 2.90 -25.71 -5.33
N ARG A 109 2.76 -25.01 -6.46
CA ARG A 109 1.95 -25.43 -7.62
C ARG A 109 2.79 -25.97 -8.77
N SER A 110 4.10 -26.18 -8.56
CA SER A 110 5.05 -26.59 -9.60
C SER A 110 5.10 -25.64 -10.82
N ILE A 111 4.87 -24.34 -10.59
CA ILE A 111 4.96 -23.30 -11.61
C ILE A 111 6.34 -22.66 -11.55
N GLN A 112 7.04 -22.56 -12.69
CA GLN A 112 8.32 -21.86 -12.80
C GLN A 112 8.11 -20.42 -13.28
N ILE A 113 8.79 -19.49 -12.62
CA ILE A 113 8.86 -18.07 -13.01
C ILE A 113 10.24 -17.84 -13.61
N ALA A 114 10.28 -17.34 -14.84
CA ALA A 114 11.52 -17.06 -15.55
C ALA A 114 11.53 -15.63 -16.06
N LEU A 115 12.58 -14.88 -15.70
CA LEU A 115 12.81 -13.53 -16.18
C LEU A 115 13.55 -13.58 -17.52
N HIS A 116 12.94 -13.00 -18.55
CA HIS A 116 13.56 -12.83 -19.86
C HIS A 116 13.81 -11.35 -20.08
N ASN A 117 15.06 -10.92 -19.90
CA ASN A 117 15.47 -9.55 -20.19
C ASN A 117 16.28 -9.52 -21.50
N ALA A 118 15.83 -8.72 -22.47
CA ALA A 118 16.51 -8.53 -23.76
C ALA A 118 17.36 -7.25 -23.80
N ALA A 119 17.26 -6.38 -22.78
CA ALA A 119 17.94 -5.09 -22.76
C ALA A 119 19.26 -5.15 -21.98
N ALA A 120 20.25 -4.39 -22.45
CA ALA A 120 21.56 -4.25 -21.79
C ALA A 120 21.51 -3.43 -20.49
N SER A 121 20.43 -2.67 -20.28
CA SER A 121 20.15 -1.93 -19.04
C SER A 121 18.65 -1.96 -18.77
N THR A 122 18.31 -2.09 -17.49
CA THR A 122 16.95 -2.05 -16.94
C THR A 122 16.62 -0.71 -16.30
N SER A 123 17.47 0.30 -16.50
CA SER A 123 17.27 1.61 -15.90
C SER A 123 16.28 2.48 -16.69
N ILE A 124 15.31 3.07 -16.01
CA ILE A 124 14.32 3.97 -16.59
C ILE A 124 14.29 5.31 -15.86
N TRP A 125 13.91 6.39 -16.55
CA TRP A 125 13.61 7.67 -15.90
C TRP A 125 12.19 7.60 -15.33
N ALA A 126 12.09 7.48 -14.01
CA ALA A 126 10.82 7.28 -13.32
C ALA A 126 10.90 7.83 -11.90
N HIS A 127 9.75 7.97 -11.25
CA HIS A 127 9.72 8.27 -9.84
C HIS A 127 9.92 6.96 -9.05
N PRO A 128 11.02 6.76 -8.30
CA PRO A 128 11.37 5.47 -7.69
C PRO A 128 10.27 4.89 -6.79
N ARG A 129 9.51 5.77 -6.13
CA ARG A 129 8.44 5.39 -5.20
C ARG A 129 7.14 4.94 -5.86
N LEU A 130 6.96 5.16 -7.16
CA LEU A 130 5.80 4.69 -7.92
C LEU A 130 6.03 3.32 -8.56
N LEU A 131 7.24 2.76 -8.43
CA LEU A 131 7.62 1.47 -9.01
C LEU A 131 7.55 0.31 -8.00
N GLN A 132 7.35 0.60 -6.70
CA GLN A 132 7.27 -0.39 -5.60
C GLN A 132 5.83 -0.66 -5.22
#